data_AF-A0A6L3A9T8-F1
#
_entry.id   AF-A0A6L3A9T8-F1
#
_cell.length_a   1.000
_cell.length_b   1.000
_cell.length_c   1.000
_cell.angle_alpha   90.00
_cell.angle_beta   90.00
_cell.angle_gamma   90.00
#
_symmetry.space_group_name_H-M   'P 1'
#
loop_
_entity.id
_entity.type
_entity.pdbx_description
1 polymer ?
#
loop_
_entity_poly.entity_id
_entity_poly.type
_entity_poly.pdbx_seq_one_letter_code
_entity_poly.pdbx_strand_id
1 'polypeptide(L)'
;AFIDLPFAIPTLVTGVMLVLLYGPQTSAGMFIQEKTGEQILYAPPGILLALLFVGYPFVIRAVQPVLLEMDIHQEEAAYTLGAYSWGTFWRVILPTVRPAILTGALLSFARALGEFGAIIIVAGNLPMKSQTATVYIYAQVEGGNMAGASSVSLLLIFIALALAYRLVVPASGRGWALMAARSRSRGSDPTGFHTGSGLAAGALGATRKHRPWKRGYRSRNRRRPAREWLGDRATSKARGSVGWS
;
A
#
# COMPACT_ATOMS: atom_id res chain seq x y z
N ALA A 1 6.25 11.22 -3.14
CA ALA A 1 6.81 12.25 -2.24
C ALA A 1 5.71 13.10 -1.60
N PHE A 2 4.99 13.96 -2.34
CA PHE A 2 3.94 14.81 -1.73
C PHE A 2 2.81 14.04 -1.04
N ILE A 3 2.39 12.89 -1.59
CA ILE A 3 1.36 12.02 -1.02
C ILE A 3 1.75 11.48 0.38
N ASP A 4 3.04 11.47 0.68
CA ASP A 4 3.59 10.88 1.91
C ASP A 4 3.81 11.94 3.01
N LEU A 5 3.53 13.22 2.71
CA LEU A 5 3.62 14.31 3.67
C LEU A 5 2.87 14.04 4.98
N PRO A 6 1.65 13.50 4.98
CA PRO A 6 0.94 13.24 6.24
C PRO A 6 1.64 12.22 7.14
N PHE A 7 2.49 11.35 6.60
CA PHE A 7 3.28 10.41 7.40
C PHE A 7 4.52 11.06 8.03
N ALA A 8 5.05 12.09 7.39
CA ALA A 8 6.20 12.83 7.89
C ALA A 8 5.82 13.88 8.94
N ILE A 9 4.57 14.33 8.95
CA ILE A 9 4.07 15.37 9.84
C ILE A 9 3.47 14.70 11.10
N PRO A 10 3.93 15.06 12.31
CA PRO A 10 3.26 14.64 13.54
C PRO A 10 1.79 15.07 13.52
N THR A 11 0.86 14.18 13.86
CA THR A 11 -0.57 14.49 13.66
C THR A 11 -1.08 15.63 14.54
N LEU A 12 -0.47 15.86 15.70
CA LEU A 12 -0.75 17.04 16.51
C LEU A 12 -0.41 18.34 15.76
N VAL A 13 0.72 18.35 15.02
CA VAL A 13 1.10 19.48 14.16
C VAL A 13 0.06 19.67 13.06
N THR A 14 -0.45 18.59 12.46
CA THR A 14 -1.57 18.66 11.51
C THR A 14 -2.79 19.35 12.13
N GLY A 15 -3.16 19.00 13.36
CA GLY A 15 -4.25 19.64 14.08
C GLY A 15 -4.04 21.15 14.22
N VAL A 16 -2.85 21.56 14.66
CA VAL A 16 -2.49 22.99 14.79
C VAL A 16 -2.50 23.68 13.42
N MET A 17 -1.99 23.05 12.36
CA MET A 17 -2.04 23.60 11.00
C MET A 17 -3.47 23.85 10.52
N LEU A 18 -4.41 22.94 10.83
CA LEU A 18 -5.82 23.12 10.52
C LEU A 18 -6.43 24.29 11.30
N VAL A 19 -6.03 24.52 12.54
CA VAL A 19 -6.43 25.72 13.31
C VAL A 19 -5.91 26.99 12.65
N LEU A 20 -4.64 27.00 12.22
CA LEU A 20 -4.04 28.18 11.59
C LEU A 20 -4.63 28.49 10.20
N LEU A 21 -5.18 27.48 9.52
CA LEU A 21 -5.82 27.64 8.22
C LEU A 21 -7.30 27.98 8.33
N TYR A 22 -8.05 27.24 9.14
CA TYR A 22 -9.51 27.23 9.16
C TYR A 22 -10.12 27.67 10.50
N GLY A 23 -9.30 28.14 11.44
CA GLY A 23 -9.78 28.64 12.72
C GLY A 23 -10.76 29.81 12.55
N PRO A 24 -11.64 30.08 13.54
CA PRO A 24 -12.65 31.13 13.43
C PRO A 24 -12.09 32.54 13.20
N GLN A 25 -10.84 32.77 13.57
CA GLN A 25 -10.15 34.06 13.42
C GLN A 25 -9.35 34.18 12.11
N THR A 26 -9.32 33.13 11.28
CA THR A 26 -8.57 33.14 10.02
C THR A 26 -9.45 33.67 8.89
N SER A 27 -8.83 34.30 7.89
CA SER A 27 -9.55 34.83 6.72
C SER A 27 -10.37 33.74 6.01
N ALA A 28 -9.82 32.53 5.89
CA ALA A 28 -10.51 31.40 5.28
C ALA A 28 -11.64 30.85 6.16
N GLY A 29 -11.44 30.76 7.48
CA GLY A 29 -12.46 30.34 8.43
C GLY A 29 -13.66 31.30 8.45
N MET A 30 -13.38 32.61 8.52
CA MET A 30 -14.41 33.66 8.48
C MET A 30 -15.19 33.63 7.16
N PHE A 31 -14.51 33.58 6.02
CA PHE A 31 -15.16 33.54 4.70
C PHE A 31 -16.11 32.35 4.55
N ILE A 32 -15.72 31.18 5.06
CA ILE A 32 -16.57 29.99 4.96
C ILE A 32 -17.74 30.09 5.94
N GLN A 33 -17.51 30.60 7.15
CA GLN A 33 -18.58 30.85 8.11
C GLN A 33 -19.61 31.86 7.60
N GLU A 34 -19.18 32.93 6.93
CA GLU A 34 -20.08 33.93 6.33
C GLU A 34 -20.97 33.31 5.24
N LYS A 35 -20.44 32.39 4.43
CA LYS A 35 -21.20 31.77 3.33
C LYS A 35 -22.07 30.60 3.76
N THR A 36 -21.62 29.80 4.72
CA THR A 36 -22.28 28.54 5.10
C THR A 36 -23.03 28.65 6.43
N GLY A 37 -22.76 29.68 7.24
CA GLY A 37 -23.28 29.82 8.60
C GLY A 37 -22.64 28.87 9.62
N GLU A 38 -21.76 27.96 9.19
CA GLU A 38 -21.14 26.94 10.03
C GLU A 38 -19.64 27.14 10.21
N GLN A 39 -19.14 26.78 11.39
CA GLN A 39 -17.70 26.74 11.66
C GLN A 39 -17.12 25.42 11.15
N ILE A 40 -15.97 25.49 10.49
CA ILE A 40 -15.25 24.27 10.06
C ILE A 40 -14.64 23.59 11.27
N LEU A 41 -13.87 24.35 12.06
CA LEU A 41 -13.26 23.85 13.27
C LEU A 41 -14.25 23.75 14.43
N TYR A 42 -13.93 22.88 15.38
CA TYR A 42 -14.76 22.57 16.54
C TYR A 42 -16.11 21.92 16.20
N ALA A 43 -16.29 21.54 14.94
CA ALA A 43 -17.47 20.90 14.37
C ALA A 43 -17.08 19.63 13.58
N PRO A 44 -18.04 18.77 13.18
CA PRO A 44 -17.78 17.58 12.39
C PRO A 44 -16.95 17.80 11.11
N PRO A 45 -17.10 18.91 10.35
CA PRO A 45 -16.29 19.15 9.15
C PRO A 45 -14.78 19.20 9.42
N GLY A 46 -14.34 19.84 10.51
CA GLY A 46 -12.93 19.91 10.88
C GLY A 46 -12.36 18.53 11.19
N ILE A 47 -13.13 17.70 11.90
CA ILE A 47 -12.76 16.30 12.18
C ILE A 47 -12.59 15.53 10.87
N LEU A 48 -13.53 15.68 9.93
CA LEU A 48 -13.43 15.05 8.62
C LEU A 48 -12.17 15.48 7.87
N LEU A 49 -11.84 16.78 7.86
CA LEU A 49 -10.63 17.28 7.21
C LEU A 49 -9.35 16.70 7.82
N ALA A 50 -9.28 16.64 9.15
CA ALA A 50 -8.15 16.04 9.86
C ALA A 50 -7.98 14.55 9.51
N LEU A 51 -9.08 13.79 9.56
CA LEU A 51 -9.06 12.36 9.23
C LEU A 51 -8.76 12.12 7.76
N LEU A 52 -9.26 12.96 6.85
CA LEU A 52 -9.00 12.86 5.42
C LEU A 52 -7.52 13.11 5.14
N PHE A 53 -6.93 14.15 5.73
CA PHE A 53 -5.50 14.45 5.60
C PHE A 53 -4.61 13.27 6.03
N VAL A 54 -4.94 12.64 7.16
CA VAL A 54 -4.15 11.51 7.69
C VAL A 54 -4.47 10.19 6.95
N GLY A 55 -5.69 10.04 6.44
CA GLY A 55 -6.20 8.79 5.87
C GLY A 55 -6.00 8.63 4.37
N TYR A 56 -6.01 9.71 3.58
CA TYR A 56 -5.92 9.63 2.12
C TYR A 56 -4.68 8.89 1.59
N PRO A 57 -3.48 8.96 2.23
CA PRO A 57 -2.31 8.28 1.69
C PRO A 57 -2.49 6.77 1.64
N PHE A 58 -3.26 6.18 2.58
CA PHE A 58 -3.55 4.74 2.59
C PHE A 58 -4.35 4.31 1.36
N VAL A 59 -5.30 5.14 0.93
CA VAL A 59 -6.09 4.88 -0.28
C VAL A 59 -5.20 4.95 -1.52
N ILE A 60 -4.39 6.00 -1.63
CA ILE A 60 -3.51 6.18 -2.79
C ILE A 60 -2.49 5.05 -2.88
N ARG A 61 -1.85 4.67 -1.77
CA ARG A 61 -0.85 3.58 -1.75
C ARG A 61 -1.45 2.21 -2.08
N ALA A 62 -2.74 1.99 -1.84
CA ALA A 62 -3.42 0.76 -2.25
C ALA A 62 -3.77 0.77 -3.75
N VAL A 63 -4.20 1.91 -4.29
CA VAL A 63 -4.68 2.04 -5.68
C VAL A 63 -3.55 2.18 -6.69
N GLN A 64 -2.50 2.93 -6.35
CA GLN A 64 -1.38 3.23 -7.24
C GLN A 64 -0.72 1.99 -7.87
N PRO A 65 -0.36 0.91 -7.13
CA PRO A 65 0.26 -0.26 -7.76
C PRO A 65 -0.67 -0.95 -8.76
N VAL A 66 -1.97 -0.99 -8.48
CA VAL A 66 -2.97 -1.59 -9.39
C VAL A 66 -3.08 -0.80 -10.69
N LEU A 67 -3.06 0.53 -10.61
CA LEU A 67 -3.04 1.38 -11.80
C LEU A 67 -1.76 1.20 -12.63
N LEU A 68 -0.61 0.98 -11.98
CA LEU A 68 0.67 0.79 -12.67
C LEU A 68 0.79 -0.60 -13.33
N GLU A 69 0.06 -1.59 -12.82
CA GLU A 69 0.00 -2.95 -13.38
C GLU A 69 -1.06 -3.10 -14.48
N MET A 70 -1.98 -2.15 -14.62
CA MET A 70 -3.01 -2.19 -15.65
C MET A 70 -2.42 -2.09 -17.05
N ASP A 71 -2.86 -3.00 -17.93
CA ASP A 71 -2.44 -3.03 -19.33
C ASP A 71 -3.16 -1.93 -20.13
N ILE A 72 -2.37 -1.12 -20.83
CA ILE A 72 -2.85 -0.02 -21.68
C ILE A 72 -3.79 -0.51 -22.79
N HIS A 73 -3.66 -1.77 -23.21
CA HIS A 73 -4.50 -2.36 -24.25
C HIS A 73 -5.99 -2.40 -23.88
N GLN A 74 -6.35 -2.46 -22.60
CA GLN A 74 -7.76 -2.39 -22.18
C GLN A 74 -8.36 -0.99 -22.41
N GLU A 75 -7.54 0.06 -22.24
CA GLU A 75 -7.95 1.43 -22.50
C GLU A 75 -7.99 1.70 -24.01
N GLU A 76 -6.99 1.26 -24.77
CA GLU A 76 -6.92 1.39 -26.23
C GLU A 76 -8.10 0.67 -26.92
N ALA A 77 -8.49 -0.51 -26.44
CA ALA A 77 -9.67 -1.22 -26.92
C ALA A 77 -10.96 -0.43 -26.67
N ALA A 78 -11.09 0.21 -25.49
CA ALA A 78 -12.23 1.05 -25.18
C ALA A 78 -12.30 2.27 -26.12
N TYR A 79 -11.16 2.93 -26.38
CA TYR A 79 -11.09 4.04 -27.35
C TYR A 79 -11.45 3.59 -28.77
N THR A 80 -11.00 2.40 -29.19
CA THR A 80 -11.31 1.83 -30.52
C THR A 80 -12.81 1.53 -30.68
N LEU A 81 -13.48 1.16 -29.59
CA LEU A 81 -14.94 0.96 -29.53
C LEU A 81 -15.73 2.28 -29.40
N GLY A 82 -15.08 3.44 -29.51
CA GLY A 82 -15.73 4.76 -29.46
C GLY A 82 -16.00 5.28 -28.05
N ALA A 83 -15.40 4.69 -27.01
CA ALA A 83 -15.50 5.24 -25.66
C ALA A 83 -14.64 6.51 -25.54
N TYR A 84 -15.22 7.56 -24.94
CA TYR A 84 -14.50 8.77 -24.53
C TYR A 84 -13.93 8.60 -23.12
N SER A 85 -12.95 9.42 -22.74
CA SER A 85 -12.14 9.23 -21.51
C SER A 85 -12.96 9.02 -20.22
N TRP A 86 -14.08 9.71 -20.06
CA TRP A 86 -14.97 9.52 -18.90
C TRP A 86 -15.67 8.15 -18.93
N GLY A 87 -16.12 7.70 -20.11
CA GLY A 87 -16.70 6.37 -20.29
C GLY A 87 -15.71 5.27 -19.97
N THR A 88 -14.47 5.41 -20.42
CA THR A 88 -13.36 4.49 -20.11
C THR A 88 -13.08 4.46 -18.60
N PHE A 89 -13.05 5.62 -17.93
CA PHE A 89 -12.87 5.68 -16.49
C PHE A 89 -13.94 4.88 -15.71
N TRP A 90 -15.22 5.13 -15.96
CA TRP A 90 -16.30 4.49 -15.19
C TRP A 90 -16.50 3.00 -15.52
N ARG A 91 -16.20 2.58 -16.76
CA ARG A 91 -16.50 1.22 -17.24
C ARG A 91 -15.29 0.29 -17.22
N VAL A 92 -14.06 0.82 -17.31
CA VAL A 92 -12.83 0.02 -17.38
C VAL A 92 -11.95 0.26 -16.16
N ILE A 93 -11.58 1.51 -15.90
CA ILE A 93 -10.61 1.83 -14.84
C ILE A 93 -11.22 1.59 -13.46
N LEU A 94 -12.34 2.24 -13.16
CA LEU A 94 -12.96 2.19 -11.84
C LEU A 94 -13.31 0.76 -11.40
N PRO A 95 -13.96 -0.10 -12.21
CA PRO A 95 -14.24 -1.48 -11.82
C PRO A 95 -12.98 -2.29 -11.51
N THR A 96 -11.88 -2.02 -12.22
CA THR A 96 -10.60 -2.70 -12.03
C THR A 96 -9.93 -2.29 -10.73
N VAL A 97 -9.95 -0.99 -10.38
CA VAL A 97 -9.34 -0.49 -9.14
C VAL A 97 -10.25 -0.57 -7.90
N ARG A 98 -11.56 -0.82 -8.06
CA ARG A 98 -12.53 -0.97 -6.95
C ARG A 98 -12.02 -1.83 -5.78
N PRO A 99 -11.51 -3.07 -5.98
CA PRO A 99 -11.00 -3.88 -4.86
C PRO A 99 -9.82 -3.21 -4.13
N ALA A 100 -8.97 -2.48 -4.85
CA ALA A 100 -7.87 -1.72 -4.27
C ALA A 100 -8.38 -0.51 -3.47
N ILE A 101 -9.37 0.21 -4.00
CA ILE A 101 -10.03 1.32 -3.29
C ILE A 101 -10.64 0.83 -1.97
N LEU A 102 -11.35 -0.30 -1.99
CA LEU A 102 -11.97 -0.87 -0.77
C LEU A 102 -10.91 -1.24 0.27
N THR A 103 -9.79 -1.83 -0.16
CA THR A 103 -8.68 -2.18 0.72
C THR A 103 -8.04 -0.92 1.32
N GLY A 104 -7.78 0.09 0.49
CA GLY A 104 -7.23 1.37 0.93
C GLY A 104 -8.16 2.15 1.86
N ALA A 105 -9.47 2.16 1.56
CA ALA A 105 -10.49 2.79 2.40
C ALA A 105 -10.58 2.11 3.77
N LEU A 106 -10.48 0.78 3.80
CA LEU A 106 -10.47 0.04 5.05
C LEU A 106 -9.23 0.36 5.90
N LEU A 107 -8.05 0.42 5.29
CA LEU A 107 -6.81 0.82 5.98
C LEU A 107 -6.90 2.25 6.50
N SER A 108 -7.44 3.17 5.69
CA SER A 108 -7.71 4.55 6.10
C SER A 108 -8.70 4.62 7.26
N PHE A 109 -9.74 3.79 7.26
CA PHE A 109 -10.72 3.73 8.34
C PHE A 109 -10.09 3.22 9.64
N ALA A 110 -9.31 2.15 9.58
CA ALA A 110 -8.55 1.65 10.72
C ALA A 110 -7.60 2.72 11.27
N ARG A 111 -6.94 3.48 10.38
CA ARG A 111 -6.10 4.61 10.77
C ARG A 111 -6.88 5.73 11.45
N ALA A 112 -8.07 6.05 10.94
CA ALA A 112 -8.92 7.12 11.48
C ALA A 112 -9.44 6.80 12.89
N LEU A 113 -9.81 5.53 13.17
CA LEU A 113 -10.23 5.10 14.50
C LEU A 113 -9.16 5.30 15.58
N GLY A 114 -7.90 5.13 15.20
CA GLY A 114 -6.75 5.32 16.10
C GLY A 114 -6.26 6.77 16.18
N GLU A 115 -6.88 7.72 15.47
CA GLU A 115 -6.41 9.09 15.47
C GLU A 115 -6.89 9.86 16.73
N PHE A 116 -5.93 10.44 17.42
CA PHE A 116 -6.15 11.29 18.59
C PHE A 116 -5.45 12.63 18.47
N GLY A 117 -4.19 12.64 18.04
CA GLY A 117 -3.33 13.84 18.07
C GLY A 117 -3.87 15.02 17.27
N ALA A 118 -4.36 14.80 16.05
CA ALA A 118 -5.00 15.87 15.27
C ALA A 118 -6.39 16.22 15.84
N ILE A 119 -7.13 15.22 16.30
CA ILE A 119 -8.53 15.36 16.70
C ILE A 119 -8.67 16.15 17.98
N ILE A 120 -7.81 15.96 18.98
CA ILE A 120 -7.92 16.71 20.25
C ILE A 120 -7.79 18.23 20.07
N ILE A 121 -7.07 18.67 19.04
CA ILE A 121 -6.90 20.09 18.71
C ILE A 121 -8.07 20.64 17.88
N VAL A 122 -8.61 19.82 16.97
CA VAL A 122 -9.61 20.23 15.98
C VAL A 122 -11.05 20.02 16.47
N ALA A 123 -11.27 18.98 17.27
CA ALA A 123 -12.55 18.70 17.89
C ALA A 123 -12.78 19.67 19.05
N GLY A 124 -13.95 20.31 19.08
CA GLY A 124 -14.32 21.23 20.17
C GLY A 124 -14.66 20.53 21.48
N ASN A 125 -14.54 19.19 21.53
CA ASN A 125 -14.98 18.32 22.62
C ASN A 125 -16.41 18.63 23.09
N LEU A 126 -17.28 19.05 22.18
CA LEU A 126 -18.67 19.38 22.49
C LEU A 126 -19.49 18.08 22.52
N PRO A 127 -20.07 17.70 23.67
CA PRO A 127 -20.88 16.49 23.77
C PRO A 127 -22.00 16.50 22.73
N MET A 128 -22.23 15.35 22.10
CA MET A 128 -23.25 15.16 21.05
C MET A 128 -23.10 16.03 19.79
N LYS A 129 -21.98 16.73 19.61
CA LYS A 129 -21.72 17.54 18.40
C LYS A 129 -20.39 17.19 17.74
N SER A 130 -19.28 17.35 18.45
CA SER A 130 -17.93 17.15 17.92
C SER A 130 -17.04 16.29 18.80
N GLN A 131 -17.62 15.66 19.83
CA GLN A 131 -16.90 14.74 20.70
C GLN A 131 -16.74 13.37 20.01
N THR A 132 -15.48 12.99 19.76
CA THR A 132 -15.14 11.64 19.30
C THR A 132 -14.94 10.70 20.48
N ALA A 133 -15.01 9.39 20.24
CA ALA A 133 -14.78 8.40 21.29
C ALA A 133 -13.39 8.51 21.93
N THR A 134 -12.36 8.84 21.15
CA THR A 134 -10.99 9.02 21.63
C THR A 134 -10.86 10.25 22.53
N VAL A 135 -11.48 11.37 22.15
CA VAL A 135 -11.51 12.59 22.97
C VAL A 135 -12.36 12.39 24.23
N TYR A 136 -13.46 11.63 24.15
CA TYR A 136 -14.26 11.28 25.32
C TYR A 136 -13.44 10.49 26.35
N ILE A 137 -12.69 9.47 25.92
CA ILE A 137 -11.83 8.69 26.82
C ILE A 137 -10.83 9.61 27.52
N TYR A 138 -10.18 10.50 26.77
CA TYR A 138 -9.25 11.48 27.32
C TYR A 138 -9.90 12.37 28.39
N ALA A 139 -11.09 12.91 28.09
CA ALA A 139 -11.84 13.74 29.03
C ALA A 139 -12.22 12.99 30.32
N GLN A 140 -12.55 11.70 30.24
CA GLN A 140 -12.84 10.87 31.43
C GLN A 140 -11.58 10.62 32.28
N VAL A 141 -10.42 10.43 31.64
CA VAL A 141 -9.13 10.27 32.33
C VAL A 141 -8.75 11.57 33.05
N GLU A 142 -8.84 12.72 32.38
CA GLU A 142 -8.60 14.04 33.02
C GLU A 142 -9.58 14.32 34.16
N GLY A 143 -10.84 13.91 34.00
CA GLY A 143 -11.87 14.03 35.04
C GLY A 143 -11.72 13.04 36.21
N GLY A 144 -10.68 12.20 36.22
CA GLY A 144 -10.43 11.19 37.27
C GLY A 144 -11.35 9.96 37.22
N ASN A 145 -12.24 9.88 36.23
CA ASN A 145 -13.17 8.77 36.05
C ASN A 145 -12.55 7.63 35.23
N MET A 146 -11.61 6.91 35.86
CA MET A 146 -10.91 5.78 35.23
C MET A 146 -11.85 4.64 34.85
N ALA A 147 -12.94 4.45 35.59
CA ALA A 147 -13.94 3.42 35.30
C ALA A 147 -14.68 3.72 33.99
N GLY A 148 -15.11 4.97 33.78
CA GLY A 148 -15.73 5.43 32.54
C GLY A 148 -14.79 5.32 31.34
N ALA A 149 -13.54 5.80 31.49
CA ALA A 149 -12.51 5.72 30.45
C ALA A 149 -12.22 4.27 30.03
N SER A 150 -12.06 3.36 31.00
CA SER A 150 -11.76 1.94 30.75
C SER A 150 -12.91 1.23 30.05
N SER A 151 -14.14 1.52 30.44
CA SER A 151 -15.34 0.90 29.85
C SER A 151 -15.46 1.20 28.36
N VAL A 152 -15.31 2.48 27.98
CA VAL A 152 -15.36 2.89 26.56
C VAL A 152 -14.15 2.37 25.78
N SER A 153 -12.97 2.34 26.40
CA SER A 153 -11.76 1.78 25.77
C SER A 153 -11.93 0.30 25.42
N LEU A 154 -12.47 -0.50 26.35
CA LEU A 154 -12.75 -1.93 26.11
C LEU A 154 -13.77 -2.14 24.99
N LEU A 155 -14.81 -1.31 24.94
CA LEU A 155 -15.82 -1.36 23.87
C LEU A 155 -15.20 -1.05 22.50
N LEU A 156 -14.34 -0.03 22.41
CA LEU A 156 -13.63 0.29 21.17
C LEU A 156 -12.68 -0.83 20.73
N ILE A 157 -11.94 -1.42 21.69
CA ILE A 157 -11.05 -2.56 21.41
C ILE A 157 -11.87 -3.75 20.88
N PHE A 158 -13.01 -4.06 21.50
CA PHE A 158 -13.89 -5.15 21.07
C PHE A 158 -14.39 -4.93 19.64
N ILE A 159 -14.88 -3.73 19.32
CA ILE A 159 -15.34 -3.39 17.97
C ILE A 159 -14.20 -3.49 16.95
N ALA A 160 -13.02 -2.95 17.28
CA ALA A 160 -11.85 -2.99 16.40
C ALA A 160 -11.42 -4.44 16.11
N LEU A 161 -11.35 -5.29 17.13
CA LEU A 161 -11.00 -6.71 16.98
C LEU A 161 -12.07 -7.49 16.21
N ALA A 162 -13.36 -7.25 16.48
CA ALA A 162 -14.45 -7.90 15.77
C ALA A 162 -14.42 -7.57 14.26
N LEU A 163 -14.18 -6.29 13.94
CA LEU A 163 -14.05 -5.84 12.56
C LEU A 163 -12.81 -6.44 11.89
N ALA A 164 -11.65 -6.40 12.56
CA ALA A 164 -10.42 -7.00 12.06
C ALA A 164 -10.59 -8.50 11.79
N TYR A 165 -11.17 -9.25 12.72
CA TYR A 165 -11.48 -10.66 12.55
C TYR A 165 -12.38 -10.92 11.34
N ARG A 166 -13.47 -10.15 11.21
CA ARG A 166 -14.44 -10.32 10.11
C ARG A 166 -13.85 -10.06 8.73
N LEU A 167 -12.83 -9.20 8.64
CA LEU A 167 -12.22 -8.78 7.38
C LEU A 167 -10.99 -9.62 7.01
N VAL A 168 -10.15 -9.96 7.98
CA VAL A 168 -8.87 -10.65 7.73
C VAL A 168 -9.07 -12.16 7.55
N VAL A 169 -9.87 -12.80 8.42
CA VAL A 169 -9.99 -14.28 8.45
C VAL A 169 -10.61 -14.86 7.17
N PRO A 170 -11.65 -14.26 6.57
CA PRO A 170 -12.20 -14.78 5.30
C PRO A 170 -11.31 -14.51 4.08
N ALA A 171 -10.36 -13.57 4.18
CA ALA A 171 -9.39 -13.26 3.14
C ALA A 171 -8.22 -14.25 3.17
N SER A 172 -7.74 -14.60 4.37
CA SER A 172 -6.67 -15.60 4.55
C SER A 172 -7.13 -17.01 4.17
N GLY A 173 -8.36 -17.42 4.51
CA GLY A 173 -8.85 -18.77 4.17
C GLY A 173 -8.84 -19.10 2.67
N ARG A 174 -9.04 -18.09 1.80
CA ARG A 174 -9.02 -18.27 0.33
C ARG A 174 -7.61 -18.33 -0.25
N GLY A 175 -6.67 -17.55 0.28
CA GLY A 175 -5.28 -17.56 -0.17
C GLY A 175 -4.54 -18.86 0.17
N TRP A 176 -4.76 -19.40 1.37
CA TRP A 176 -4.14 -20.65 1.80
C TRP A 176 -4.68 -21.87 1.05
N ALA A 177 -5.99 -21.90 0.73
CA ALA A 177 -6.59 -22.95 -0.07
C ALA A 177 -5.99 -23.01 -1.50
N LEU A 178 -5.75 -21.86 -2.13
CA LEU A 178 -5.14 -21.77 -3.45
C LEU A 178 -3.64 -22.14 -3.44
N MET A 179 -2.90 -21.76 -2.40
CA MET A 179 -1.50 -22.15 -2.24
C MET A 179 -1.35 -23.65 -1.95
N ALA A 180 -2.21 -24.22 -1.10
CA ALA A 180 -2.24 -25.65 -0.82
C ALA A 180 -2.61 -26.49 -2.06
N ALA A 181 -3.50 -25.97 -2.92
CA ALA A 181 -3.82 -26.61 -4.20
C ALA A 181 -2.65 -26.59 -5.19
N ARG A 182 -1.89 -25.48 -5.25
CA ARG A 182 -0.74 -25.32 -6.16
C ARG A 182 0.49 -26.14 -5.74
N SER A 183 0.61 -26.44 -4.43
CA SER A 183 1.63 -27.36 -3.92
C SER A 183 1.36 -28.82 -4.31
N ARG A 184 0.10 -29.19 -4.55
CA ARG A 184 -0.30 -30.58 -4.79
C ARG A 184 -0.11 -31.00 -6.26
N SER A 185 -0.09 -30.05 -7.20
CA SER A 185 0.14 -30.32 -8.63
C SER A 185 1.62 -30.32 -9.05
N ARG A 186 2.55 -29.96 -8.14
CA ARG A 186 4.00 -29.93 -8.41
C ARG A 186 4.73 -31.21 -7.96
N GLY A 187 4.00 -32.16 -7.37
CA GLY A 187 4.55 -33.40 -6.79
C GLY A 187 4.24 -34.68 -7.56
N SER A 188 3.73 -34.60 -8.79
CA SER A 188 3.31 -35.76 -9.59
C SER A 188 3.96 -35.78 -10.98
N ASP A 189 5.28 -35.64 -11.04
CA ASP A 189 6.07 -36.14 -12.17
C ASP A 189 6.64 -37.51 -11.79
N PRO A 190 6.13 -38.64 -12.34
CA PRO A 190 6.70 -39.96 -12.13
C PRO A 190 7.89 -40.25 -13.05
N THR A 191 8.67 -39.25 -13.44
CA THR A 191 9.77 -39.42 -14.41
C THR A 191 11.14 -39.45 -13.73
N GLY A 192 11.63 -40.68 -13.54
CA GLY A 192 13.00 -41.01 -13.91
C GLY A 192 14.10 -40.73 -12.88
N PHE A 193 14.12 -41.50 -11.79
CA PHE A 193 15.39 -41.84 -11.14
C PHE A 193 15.81 -43.26 -11.54
N HIS A 194 16.57 -43.36 -12.63
CA HIS A 194 17.44 -44.51 -12.84
C HIS A 194 18.70 -44.31 -11.99
N THR A 195 18.64 -44.82 -10.75
CA THR A 195 19.81 -44.96 -9.90
C THR A 195 20.66 -46.08 -10.48
N GLY A 196 21.78 -45.72 -11.08
CA GLY A 196 22.81 -46.66 -11.51
C GLY A 196 23.40 -47.38 -10.30
N SER A 197 23.25 -48.70 -10.27
CA SER A 197 24.13 -49.59 -9.54
C SER A 197 24.44 -50.76 -10.47
N GLY A 198 25.70 -50.90 -10.83
CA GLY A 198 26.19 -52.05 -11.58
C GLY A 198 26.32 -53.26 -10.66
N LEU A 199 26.03 -54.45 -11.18
CA LEU A 199 26.81 -55.67 -10.98
C LEU A 199 26.31 -56.77 -11.94
N ALA A 200 27.27 -57.59 -12.35
CA ALA A 200 27.27 -58.53 -13.47
C ALA A 200 26.20 -59.64 -13.49
N ALA A 201 25.76 -59.99 -14.71
CA ALA A 201 25.53 -61.35 -15.24
C ALA A 201 24.78 -61.15 -16.58
N GLY A 202 25.29 -61.48 -17.77
CA GLY A 202 25.76 -62.78 -18.20
C GLY A 202 24.89 -63.21 -19.39
N ALA A 203 25.55 -63.45 -20.53
CA ALA A 203 25.10 -64.26 -21.67
C ALA A 203 24.19 -63.66 -22.77
N LEU A 204 24.66 -63.94 -24.01
CA LEU A 204 23.92 -64.20 -25.26
C LEU A 204 23.48 -63.01 -26.13
N GLY A 205 24.41 -62.62 -27.01
CA GLY A 205 24.25 -62.78 -28.47
C GLY A 205 23.07 -62.10 -29.16
N ALA A 206 23.33 -60.99 -29.84
CA ALA A 206 22.71 -60.70 -31.15
C ALA A 206 23.46 -59.56 -31.84
N THR A 207 24.13 -59.92 -32.93
CA THR A 207 24.72 -59.02 -33.91
C THR A 207 23.64 -58.21 -34.64
N ARG A 208 23.72 -56.87 -34.62
CA ARG A 208 23.21 -56.08 -35.75
C ARG A 208 23.90 -54.72 -35.87
N LYS A 209 24.77 -54.63 -36.88
CA LYS A 209 25.26 -53.37 -37.47
C LYS A 209 24.07 -52.52 -37.92
N HIS A 210 24.07 -51.21 -37.66
CA HIS A 210 23.72 -50.19 -38.66
C HIS A 210 24.24 -48.79 -38.24
N ARG A 211 24.55 -48.00 -39.27
CA ARG A 211 25.48 -46.86 -39.32
C ARG A 211 25.00 -45.57 -38.62
N PRO A 212 25.93 -44.67 -38.25
CA PRO A 212 25.60 -43.33 -37.76
C PRO A 212 25.30 -42.36 -38.91
N TRP A 213 24.20 -41.61 -38.80
CA TRP A 213 23.93 -40.45 -39.66
C TRP A 213 24.70 -39.24 -39.13
N LYS A 214 25.77 -38.85 -39.83
CA LYS A 214 26.41 -37.54 -39.66
C LYS A 214 25.64 -36.49 -40.46
N ARG A 215 25.24 -35.40 -39.80
CA ARG A 215 25.07 -34.09 -40.42
C ARG A 215 25.85 -33.08 -39.59
N GLY A 216 26.95 -32.60 -40.16
CA GLY A 216 27.66 -31.44 -39.65
C GLY A 216 27.13 -30.17 -40.28
N TYR A 217 27.09 -29.09 -39.50
CA TYR A 217 27.32 -27.75 -40.03
C TYR A 217 28.10 -26.92 -38.99
N ARG A 218 29.41 -26.83 -39.27
CA ARG A 218 30.33 -25.71 -39.09
C ARG A 218 30.00 -24.60 -38.07
N SER A 219 30.81 -24.60 -37.02
CA SER A 219 31.63 -23.49 -36.50
C SER A 219 31.29 -22.05 -36.91
N ARG A 220 31.04 -21.20 -35.91
CA ARG A 220 31.69 -19.88 -35.86
C ARG A 220 31.97 -19.45 -34.43
N ASN A 221 33.22 -19.67 -34.03
CA ASN A 221 33.87 -19.09 -32.88
C ASN A 221 34.21 -17.62 -33.22
N ARG A 222 33.86 -16.67 -32.35
CA ARG A 222 34.67 -15.46 -32.14
C ARG A 222 34.35 -14.81 -30.79
N ARG A 223 35.27 -15.07 -29.86
CA ARG A 223 35.52 -14.26 -28.66
C ARG A 223 35.91 -12.82 -29.03
N ARG A 224 35.66 -11.93 -28.06
CA ARG A 224 36.38 -10.69 -27.66
C ARG A 224 35.59 -9.38 -27.83
N PRO A 225 35.89 -8.32 -27.05
CA PRO A 225 36.45 -8.28 -25.69
C PRO A 225 35.80 -7.23 -24.76
N ALA A 226 36.07 -7.35 -23.46
CA ALA A 226 35.99 -6.25 -22.51
C ALA A 226 36.98 -5.14 -22.91
N ARG A 227 36.53 -3.89 -22.93
CA ARG A 227 37.36 -2.69 -23.03
C ARG A 227 37.03 -1.76 -21.87
N GLU A 228 37.82 -1.91 -20.82
CA GLU A 228 38.66 -0.86 -20.24
C GLU A 228 38.46 0.55 -20.83
N TRP A 229 37.95 1.48 -20.01
CA TRP A 229 38.13 2.92 -20.16
C TRP A 229 38.51 3.47 -18.79
N LEU A 230 39.81 3.71 -18.62
CA LEU A 230 40.41 4.45 -17.52
C LEU A 230 41.38 5.46 -18.15
N GLY A 231 41.30 6.71 -17.70
CA GLY A 231 42.11 7.84 -18.15
C GLY A 231 41.30 8.82 -19.00
N ASP A 232 41.33 10.13 -18.78
CA ASP A 232 42.09 10.94 -17.85
C ASP A 232 41.51 12.36 -18.00
N ARG A 233 41.18 13.06 -16.91
CA ARG A 233 41.27 14.52 -16.88
C ARG A 233 41.30 15.01 -15.43
N ALA A 234 42.52 15.31 -15.03
CA ALA A 234 42.88 16.14 -13.90
C ALA A 234 42.14 17.48 -13.90
N THR A 235 41.63 17.87 -12.74
CA THR A 235 41.74 19.25 -12.23
C THR A 235 41.97 19.23 -10.72
N SER A 236 43.24 19.38 -10.34
CA SER A 236 43.76 20.36 -9.37
C SER A 236 42.69 21.03 -8.45
N LYS A 237 42.64 20.75 -7.15
CA LYS A 237 43.45 21.31 -6.04
C LYS A 237 42.96 22.69 -5.54
N ALA A 238 42.32 22.68 -4.35
CA ALA A 238 42.37 23.66 -3.23
C ALA A 238 41.24 23.25 -2.26
N ARG A 239 41.44 22.61 -1.09
CA ARG A 239 42.26 22.88 0.10
C ARG A 239 41.86 24.18 0.83
N GLY A 240 41.33 24.01 2.04
CA GLY A 240 41.05 25.05 3.04
C GLY A 240 39.85 24.65 3.91
N SER A 241 39.93 23.66 4.82
CA SER A 241 40.48 23.71 6.20
C SER A 241 39.97 24.88 7.06
N VAL A 242 38.93 24.67 7.86
CA VAL A 242 38.73 25.13 9.25
C VAL A 242 37.62 24.20 9.82
N GLY A 243 37.71 23.49 10.95
CA GLY A 243 38.51 23.67 12.15
C GLY A 243 37.60 24.03 13.33
N TRP A 244 37.01 23.01 13.97
CA TRP A 244 36.55 22.89 15.38
C TRP A 244 36.18 24.16 16.17
N SER A 245 34.95 24.19 16.70
CA SER A 245 34.56 24.51 18.10
C SER A 245 33.07 24.27 18.27
#